data_AF-A0A9B0TQ93-F1
#
_entry.id   AF-A0A9B0TQ93-F1
#
_cell.length_a   1.000
_cell.length_b   1.000
_cell.length_c   1.000
_cell.angle_alpha   90.00
_cell.angle_beta   90.00
_cell.angle_gamma   90.00
#
_symmetry.space_group_name_H-M   'P 1'
#
loop_
_entity.id
_entity.type
_entity.pdbx_description
1 polymer ?
#
loop_
_entity_poly.entity_id
_entity_poly.type
_entity_poly.pdbx_seq_one_letter_code
_entity_poly.pdbx_strand_id
1 'polypeptide(L)'
;MPGVRTFLGLLASLAVCGVVAFLGYCVYFDRKRRGDPGFRRRLRDKRRAKRPKAKEQGAQLWDPANEKLREFFLQEVRMGELWLSRGAHRMGVDHFSNALLVCTQPQELLKVFKHTLPPKVFEMVLHQVPLICQQFEADMNEQEYLEDDPD
;
A
#
# COMPACT_ATOMS: atom_id res chain seq x y z
N MET A 1 25.42 10.16 68.62
CA MET A 1 23.94 10.04 68.64
C MET A 1 23.47 9.05 67.55
N PRO A 2 23.51 7.73 67.81
CA PRO A 2 23.16 6.71 66.81
C PRO A 2 21.66 6.59 66.48
N GLY A 3 20.77 7.02 67.39
CA GLY A 3 19.31 6.86 67.20
C GLY A 3 18.70 7.67 66.06
N VAL A 4 19.21 8.87 65.75
CA VAL A 4 18.61 9.72 64.70
C VAL A 4 18.80 9.12 63.31
N ARG A 5 19.91 8.41 63.08
CA ARG A 5 20.24 7.78 61.80
C ARG A 5 19.37 6.54 61.54
N THR A 6 19.04 5.79 62.59
CA THR A 6 18.13 4.63 62.50
C THR A 6 16.69 5.06 62.25
N PHE A 7 16.23 6.15 62.89
CA PHE A 7 14.90 6.73 62.62
C PHE A 7 14.78 7.26 61.18
N LEU A 8 15.80 7.96 60.68
CA LEU A 8 15.80 8.46 59.30
C LEU A 8 15.82 7.32 58.26
N GLY A 9 16.56 6.23 58.54
CA GLY A 9 16.56 5.03 57.69
C GLY A 9 15.20 4.32 57.62
N LEU A 10 14.48 4.23 58.75
CA LEU A 10 13.14 3.66 58.81
C LEU A 10 12.13 4.49 58.01
N LEU A 11 12.17 5.81 58.12
CA LEU A 11 11.29 6.70 57.35
C LEU A 11 11.57 6.62 55.83
N ALA A 12 12.84 6.54 55.44
CA ALA A 12 13.23 6.34 54.04
C ALA A 12 12.71 5.00 53.50
N SER A 13 12.76 3.93 54.28
CA SER A 13 12.29 2.60 53.86
C SER A 13 10.77 2.55 53.62
N LEU A 14 9.98 3.26 54.43
CA LEU A 14 8.53 3.36 54.28
C LEU A 14 8.15 4.13 53.00
N ALA A 15 8.87 5.20 52.68
CA ALA A 15 8.65 5.97 51.47
C ALA A 15 8.92 5.15 50.19
N VAL A 16 10.00 4.35 50.18
CA VAL A 16 10.34 3.47 49.05
C VAL A 16 9.26 2.40 48.84
N CYS A 17 8.76 1.78 49.92
CA CYS A 17 7.67 0.80 49.83
C CYS A 17 6.40 1.39 49.20
N GLY A 18 6.04 2.63 49.56
CA GLY A 18 4.89 3.33 48.98
C GLY A 18 5.04 3.56 47.47
N VAL A 19 6.23 3.98 47.02
CA VAL A 19 6.50 4.22 45.60
C VAL A 19 6.47 2.92 44.79
N VAL A 20 7.03 1.83 45.32
CA VAL A 20 7.01 0.52 44.65
C VAL A 20 5.59 -0.02 44.52
N ALA A 21 4.77 0.11 45.57
CA ALA A 21 3.36 -0.29 45.53
C ALA A 21 2.56 0.53 44.51
N PHE A 22 2.80 1.85 44.46
CA PHE A 22 2.14 2.73 43.49
C PHE A 22 2.53 2.41 42.05
N LEU A 23 3.82 2.22 41.77
CA LEU A 23 4.30 1.85 40.43
C LEU A 23 3.79 0.46 40.01
N GLY A 24 3.79 -0.52 40.93
CA GLY A 24 3.20 -1.83 40.69
C GLY A 24 1.72 -1.75 40.33
N TYR A 25 0.95 -0.91 41.03
CA TYR A 25 -0.46 -0.66 40.72
C TYR A 25 -0.64 0.03 39.36
N CYS A 26 0.19 1.03 39.02
CA CYS A 26 0.17 1.69 37.72
C CYS A 26 0.44 0.71 36.57
N VAL A 27 1.43 -0.19 36.72
CA VAL A 27 1.75 -1.20 35.71
C VAL A 27 0.61 -2.22 35.56
N TYR A 28 0.02 -2.68 36.67
CA TYR A 28 -1.15 -3.57 36.63
C TYR A 28 -2.33 -2.93 35.88
N PHE A 29 -2.62 -1.67 36.19
CA PHE A 29 -3.73 -0.96 35.57
C PHE A 29 -3.51 -0.66 34.08
N ASP A 30 -2.29 -0.27 33.69
CA ASP A 30 -1.93 -0.06 32.27
C ASP A 30 -2.01 -1.37 31.48
N ARG A 31 -1.59 -2.49 32.07
CA ARG A 31 -1.72 -3.83 31.46
C ARG A 31 -3.18 -4.23 31.29
N LYS A 32 -4.03 -3.97 32.28
CA LYS A 32 -5.48 -4.23 32.21
C LYS A 32 -6.16 -3.36 31.14
N ARG A 33 -5.71 -2.12 30.95
CA ARG A 33 -6.26 -1.19 29.95
C ARG A 33 -5.85 -1.52 28.51
N ARG A 34 -4.64 -2.05 28.29
CA ARG A 34 -4.13 -2.39 26.94
C ARG A 34 -4.68 -3.71 26.37
N GLY A 35 -5.42 -4.48 27.18
CA GLY A 35 -6.00 -5.77 26.80
C GLY A 35 -7.37 -5.73 26.12
N ASP A 36 -8.00 -4.55 25.92
CA ASP A 36 -9.36 -4.47 25.37
C ASP A 36 -9.41 -4.92 23.89
N PRO A 37 -10.06 -6.06 23.56
CA PRO A 37 -10.19 -6.56 22.19
C PRO A 37 -11.02 -5.62 21.31
N GLY A 38 -11.86 -4.77 21.90
CA GLY A 38 -12.66 -3.77 21.21
C GLY A 38 -11.80 -2.68 20.54
N PHE A 39 -10.68 -2.28 21.14
CA PHE A 39 -9.78 -1.29 20.54
C PHE A 39 -9.10 -1.83 19.27
N ARG A 40 -8.67 -3.09 19.28
CA ARG A 40 -8.04 -3.72 18.11
C ARG A 40 -9.04 -4.06 17.01
N ARG A 41 -10.28 -4.42 17.35
CA ARG A 41 -11.38 -4.52 16.38
C ARG A 41 -11.67 -3.16 15.76
N ARG A 42 -11.87 -2.10 16.54
CA ARG A 42 -12.06 -0.73 16.02
C ARG A 42 -10.91 -0.26 15.13
N LEU A 43 -9.65 -0.59 15.44
CA LEU A 43 -8.50 -0.30 14.57
C LEU A 43 -8.48 -1.16 13.30
N ARG A 44 -8.94 -2.40 13.37
CA ARG A 44 -9.06 -3.30 12.22
C ARG A 44 -10.20 -2.83 11.31
N ASP A 45 -11.31 -2.41 11.87
CA ASP A 45 -12.47 -1.87 11.15
C ASP A 45 -12.14 -0.51 10.54
N LYS A 46 -11.43 0.37 11.26
CA LYS A 46 -10.87 1.61 10.68
C LYS A 46 -9.89 1.31 9.54
N ARG A 47 -9.07 0.27 9.62
CA ARG A 47 -8.19 -0.18 8.52
C ARG A 47 -8.95 -0.82 7.36
N ARG A 48 -10.08 -1.49 7.61
CA ARG A 48 -10.96 -2.04 6.58
C ARG A 48 -11.78 -0.93 5.90
N ALA A 49 -12.24 0.07 6.64
CA ALA A 49 -12.94 1.24 6.11
C ALA A 49 -12.00 2.21 5.37
N LYS A 50 -10.73 2.30 5.78
CA LYS A 50 -9.66 3.03 5.08
C LYS A 50 -8.90 2.20 4.04
N ARG A 51 -9.23 0.92 3.88
CA ARG A 51 -8.92 0.20 2.64
C ARG A 51 -10.06 0.56 1.72
N PRO A 52 -9.93 1.62 0.90
CA PRO A 52 -10.90 1.80 -0.15
C PRO A 52 -10.87 0.53 -0.98
N LYS A 53 -12.04 0.18 -1.47
CA LYS A 53 -12.26 -0.88 -2.44
C LYS A 53 -11.17 -0.79 -3.53
N ALA A 54 -10.15 -1.64 -3.46
CA ALA A 54 -9.15 -1.78 -4.51
C ALA A 54 -9.79 -2.22 -5.85
N LYS A 55 -11.05 -2.68 -5.82
CA LYS A 55 -11.88 -2.94 -6.99
C LYS A 55 -12.66 -1.71 -7.53
N GLU A 56 -12.77 -0.62 -6.78
CA GLU A 56 -13.62 0.53 -7.15
C GLU A 56 -12.81 1.83 -7.35
N GLN A 57 -11.59 1.93 -6.81
CA GLN A 57 -10.69 3.05 -7.11
C GLN A 57 -10.07 3.00 -8.52
N GLY A 58 -9.99 1.82 -9.15
CA GLY A 58 -9.71 1.73 -10.58
C GLY A 58 -10.87 2.22 -11.45
N ALA A 59 -12.08 2.28 -10.91
CA ALA A 59 -13.29 2.67 -11.62
C ALA A 59 -13.74 4.12 -11.37
N GLN A 60 -13.14 4.85 -10.41
CA GLN A 60 -13.59 6.20 -10.04
C GLN A 60 -12.57 7.34 -10.26
N LEU A 61 -11.40 7.10 -10.87
CA LEU A 61 -10.40 8.17 -11.00
C LEU A 61 -10.10 8.64 -12.43
N TRP A 62 -10.49 7.93 -13.48
CA TRP A 62 -10.35 8.43 -14.84
C TRP A 62 -11.71 8.78 -15.42
N ASP A 63 -12.00 10.08 -15.41
CA ASP A 63 -13.00 10.68 -16.27
C ASP A 63 -12.27 11.12 -17.56
N PRO A 64 -12.62 10.59 -18.75
CA PRO A 64 -12.05 11.08 -20.00
C PRO A 64 -12.31 12.58 -20.25
N ALA A 65 -13.23 13.20 -19.50
CA ALA A 65 -13.46 14.64 -19.50
C ALA A 65 -12.42 15.44 -18.67
N ASN A 66 -11.65 14.79 -17.80
CA ASN A 66 -10.60 15.46 -17.01
C ASN A 66 -9.36 15.70 -17.87
N GLU A 67 -9.33 16.85 -18.53
CA GLU A 67 -8.23 17.31 -19.40
C GLU A 67 -6.85 17.14 -18.74
N LYS A 68 -6.73 17.47 -17.45
CA LYS A 68 -5.48 17.34 -16.68
C LYS A 68 -4.96 15.90 -16.56
N LEU A 69 -5.84 14.93 -16.37
CA LEU A 69 -5.45 13.52 -16.29
C LEU A 69 -5.03 13.01 -17.65
N ARG A 70 -5.74 13.45 -18.71
CA ARG A 70 -5.37 13.14 -20.08
C ARG A 70 -4.01 13.71 -20.47
N GLU A 71 -3.74 14.95 -20.10
CA GLU A 71 -2.42 15.56 -20.28
C GLU A 71 -1.35 14.80 -19.50
N PHE A 72 -1.61 14.45 -18.24
CA PHE A 72 -0.69 13.68 -17.41
C PHE A 72 -0.36 12.31 -18.05
N PHE A 73 -1.38 11.58 -18.51
CA PHE A 73 -1.19 10.31 -19.20
C PHE A 73 -0.28 10.47 -20.43
N LEU A 74 -0.60 11.42 -21.31
CA LEU A 74 0.19 11.67 -22.52
C LEU A 74 1.61 12.12 -22.19
N GLN A 75 1.79 12.90 -21.13
CA GLN A 75 3.09 13.33 -20.65
C GLN A 75 3.93 12.16 -20.14
N GLU A 76 3.35 11.28 -19.32
CA GLU A 76 4.05 10.10 -18.81
C GLU A 76 4.48 9.18 -19.97
N VAL A 77 3.61 8.92 -20.95
CA VAL A 77 3.96 8.10 -22.13
C VAL A 77 5.12 8.72 -22.91
N ARG A 78 5.07 10.04 -23.18
CA ARG A 78 6.16 10.75 -23.88
C ARG A 78 7.48 10.71 -23.11
N MET A 79 7.43 10.89 -21.80
CA MET A 79 8.61 10.80 -20.95
C MET A 79 9.17 9.37 -20.95
N GLY A 80 8.30 8.36 -20.93
CA GLY A 80 8.66 6.96 -21.10
C GLY A 80 9.47 6.70 -22.37
N GLU A 81 8.94 7.15 -23.51
CA GLU A 81 9.62 7.04 -24.82
C GLU A 81 10.94 7.80 -24.86
N LEU A 82 11.00 9.01 -24.28
CA LEU A 82 12.23 9.79 -24.19
C LEU A 82 13.32 9.02 -23.41
N TRP A 83 12.98 8.42 -22.28
CA TRP A 83 13.94 7.62 -21.52
C TRP A 83 14.36 6.35 -22.25
N LEU A 84 13.46 5.74 -23.04
CA LEU A 84 13.81 4.61 -23.91
C LEU A 84 14.82 5.01 -24.99
N SER A 85 14.61 6.15 -25.68
CA SER A 85 15.56 6.65 -26.68
C SER A 85 16.95 6.95 -26.10
N ARG A 86 17.03 7.27 -24.80
CA ARG A 86 18.28 7.50 -24.07
C ARG A 86 18.91 6.22 -23.51
N GLY A 87 18.26 5.06 -23.69
CA GLY A 87 18.69 3.77 -23.14
C GLY A 87 18.45 3.60 -21.63
N ALA A 88 17.74 4.52 -20.98
CA ALA A 88 17.43 4.49 -19.56
C ALA A 88 16.11 3.72 -19.30
N HIS A 89 16.13 2.42 -19.59
CA HIS A 89 14.95 1.55 -19.56
C HIS A 89 14.18 1.56 -18.22
N ARG A 90 14.88 1.65 -17.08
CA ARG A 90 14.23 1.69 -15.75
C ARG A 90 13.33 2.91 -15.58
N MET A 91 13.84 4.09 -15.91
CA MET A 91 13.07 5.35 -15.83
C MET A 91 11.88 5.32 -16.79
N GLY A 92 12.07 4.76 -17.99
CA GLY A 92 10.96 4.62 -18.94
C GLY A 92 9.84 3.73 -18.41
N VAL A 93 10.19 2.61 -17.80
CA VAL A 93 9.26 1.67 -17.16
C VAL A 93 8.47 2.33 -16.02
N ASP A 94 9.11 3.18 -15.21
CA ASP A 94 8.42 3.90 -14.14
C ASP A 94 7.32 4.82 -14.70
N HIS A 95 7.62 5.56 -15.78
CA HIS A 95 6.64 6.41 -16.44
C HIS A 95 5.50 5.62 -17.10
N PHE A 96 5.79 4.49 -17.75
CA PHE A 96 4.73 3.62 -18.29
C PHE A 96 3.87 2.98 -17.19
N SER A 97 4.47 2.64 -16.05
CA SER A 97 3.74 2.12 -14.90
C SER A 97 2.80 3.18 -14.31
N ASN A 98 3.26 4.44 -14.19
CA ASN A 98 2.40 5.55 -13.78
C ASN A 98 1.25 5.80 -14.75
N ALA A 99 1.52 5.73 -16.06
CA ALA A 99 0.48 5.87 -17.09
C ALA A 99 -0.59 4.76 -16.96
N LEU A 100 -0.17 3.50 -16.75
CA LEU A 100 -1.07 2.36 -16.53
C LEU A 100 -1.95 2.52 -15.28
N LEU A 101 -1.43 3.12 -14.21
CA LEU A 101 -2.20 3.38 -12.98
C LEU A 101 -3.32 4.42 -13.16
N VAL A 102 -3.18 5.31 -14.15
CA VAL A 102 -4.14 6.38 -14.41
C VAL A 102 -5.21 5.98 -15.44
N CYS A 103 -5.00 4.90 -16.20
CA CYS A 103 -5.95 4.43 -17.20
C CYS A 103 -7.13 3.65 -16.59
N THR A 104 -8.34 3.87 -17.11
CA THR A 104 -9.51 3.01 -16.82
C THR A 104 -9.39 1.61 -17.40
N GLN A 105 -8.72 1.49 -18.55
CA GLN A 105 -8.64 0.24 -19.31
C GLN A 105 -7.18 -0.13 -19.56
N PRO A 106 -6.48 -0.63 -18.53
CA PRO A 106 -5.08 -1.02 -18.67
C PRO A 106 -4.91 -2.16 -19.69
N GLN A 107 -5.95 -2.98 -19.91
CA GLN A 107 -5.94 -4.09 -20.86
C GLN A 107 -5.60 -3.66 -22.29
N GLU A 108 -6.35 -2.69 -22.82
CA GLU A 108 -6.16 -2.18 -24.18
C GLU A 108 -4.83 -1.43 -24.32
N LEU A 109 -4.44 -0.66 -23.30
CA LEU A 109 -3.16 0.02 -23.30
C LEU A 109 -1.99 -0.98 -23.29
N LEU A 110 -2.12 -2.06 -22.53
CA LEU A 110 -1.09 -3.10 -22.46
C LEU A 110 -0.95 -3.85 -23.79
N LYS A 111 -2.06 -4.07 -24.52
CA LYS A 111 -2.02 -4.57 -25.91
C LYS A 111 -1.24 -3.64 -26.83
N VAL A 112 -1.48 -2.32 -26.76
CA VAL A 112 -0.72 -1.33 -27.53
C VAL A 112 0.76 -1.36 -27.16
N PHE A 113 1.08 -1.37 -25.86
CA PHE A 113 2.46 -1.43 -25.37
C PHE A 113 3.20 -2.69 -25.82
N LYS A 114 2.51 -3.83 -25.94
CA LYS A 114 3.10 -5.06 -26.48
C LYS A 114 3.59 -4.89 -27.93
N HIS A 115 2.91 -4.05 -28.72
CA HIS A 115 3.27 -3.79 -30.12
C HIS A 115 4.25 -2.62 -30.29
N THR A 116 4.29 -1.67 -29.36
CA THR A 116 5.12 -0.47 -29.48
C THR A 116 6.43 -0.54 -28.70
N LEU A 117 6.50 -1.34 -27.63
CA LEU A 117 7.68 -1.42 -26.77
C LEU A 117 8.55 -2.64 -27.09
N PRO A 118 9.88 -2.54 -26.96
CA PRO A 118 10.76 -3.70 -27.02
C PRO A 118 10.40 -4.76 -25.97
N PRO A 119 10.51 -6.07 -26.26
CA PRO A 119 10.08 -7.14 -25.36
C PRO A 119 10.66 -7.04 -23.94
N LYS A 120 11.95 -6.67 -23.85
CA LYS A 120 12.66 -6.49 -22.59
C LYS A 120 12.07 -5.39 -21.70
N VAL A 121 11.58 -4.30 -22.30
CA VAL A 121 10.96 -3.18 -21.56
C VAL A 121 9.57 -3.58 -21.11
N PHE A 122 8.82 -4.24 -21.99
CA PHE A 122 7.49 -4.71 -21.69
C PHE A 122 7.48 -5.66 -20.48
N GLU A 123 8.37 -6.66 -20.43
CA GLU A 123 8.52 -7.54 -19.27
C GLU A 123 8.82 -6.79 -17.97
N MET A 124 9.65 -5.74 -18.03
CA MET A 124 9.95 -4.91 -16.87
C MET A 124 8.70 -4.16 -16.37
N VAL A 125 7.85 -3.66 -17.28
CA VAL A 125 6.56 -3.05 -16.92
C VAL A 125 5.64 -4.08 -16.26
N LEU A 126 5.57 -5.30 -16.79
CA LEU A 126 4.73 -6.36 -16.22
C LEU A 126 5.12 -6.69 -14.76
N HIS A 127 6.43 -6.70 -14.48
CA HIS A 127 6.93 -6.98 -13.13
C HIS A 127 6.67 -5.83 -12.13
N GLN A 128 6.57 -4.57 -12.60
CA GLN A 128 6.26 -3.43 -11.74
C GLN A 128 4.77 -3.34 -11.40
N VAL A 129 3.89 -3.85 -12.26
CA VAL A 129 2.44 -3.72 -12.12
C VAL A 129 1.74 -5.09 -12.08
N PRO A 130 2.12 -6.00 -11.15
CA PRO A 130 1.70 -7.40 -11.17
C PRO A 130 0.19 -7.58 -10.99
N LEU A 131 -0.47 -6.68 -10.25
CA LEU A 131 -1.92 -6.76 -10.02
C LEU A 131 -2.72 -6.51 -11.31
N ILE A 132 -2.20 -5.66 -12.20
CA ILE A 132 -2.84 -5.38 -13.50
C ILE A 132 -2.56 -6.52 -14.48
N CYS A 133 -1.36 -7.09 -14.47
CA CYS A 133 -1.02 -8.27 -15.29
C CYS A 133 -1.87 -9.49 -14.95
N GLN A 134 -2.13 -9.75 -13.68
CA GLN A 134 -2.97 -10.88 -13.26
C GLN A 134 -4.41 -10.76 -13.80
N GLN A 135 -4.91 -9.53 -13.90
CA GLN A 135 -6.21 -9.27 -14.54
C GLN A 135 -6.11 -9.44 -16.07
N PHE A 136 -5.02 -8.99 -16.68
CA PHE A 136 -4.76 -9.18 -18.12
C PHE A 136 -4.68 -10.65 -18.53
N GLU A 137 -3.94 -11.45 -17.78
CA GLU A 137 -3.82 -12.88 -18.03
C GLU A 137 -5.14 -13.61 -17.79
N ALA A 138 -5.91 -13.23 -16.78
CA ALA A 138 -7.23 -13.81 -16.52
C ALA A 138 -8.22 -13.51 -17.66
N ASP A 139 -8.29 -12.26 -18.13
CA ASP A 139 -9.19 -11.85 -19.22
C ASP A 139 -8.81 -12.52 -20.56
N MET A 140 -7.50 -12.62 -20.85
CA MET A 140 -7.00 -13.34 -22.05
C MET A 140 -7.33 -14.83 -21.98
N ASN A 141 -7.17 -15.45 -20.81
CA ASN A 141 -7.48 -16.86 -20.59
C ASN A 141 -8.99 -17.11 -20.70
N GLU A 142 -9.85 -16.22 -20.17
CA GLU A 142 -11.30 -16.31 -20.33
C GLU A 142 -11.77 -16.17 -21.79
N GLN A 143 -11.08 -15.37 -22.62
CA GLN A 143 -11.37 -15.27 -24.06
C GLN A 143 -11.01 -16.54 -24.83
N GLU A 144 -9.92 -17.22 -24.47
CA GLU A 144 -9.47 -18.46 -25.11
C GLU A 144 -10.44 -19.63 -24.88
N TYR A 145 -11.20 -19.63 -23.77
CA TYR A 145 -12.21 -20.67 -23.48
C TYR A 145 -13.55 -20.50 -24.23
N LEU A 146 -13.86 -19.33 -24.77
CA LEU A 146 -15.12 -19.08 -25.48
C LEU A 146 -15.06 -19.36 -26.98
N GLU A 147 -13.86 -19.51 -27.54
CA GLU A 147 -13.68 -19.82 -28.97
C GLU A 147 -13.64 -21.34 -29.27
N ASP A 148 -13.77 -22.17 -28.23
CA ASP A 148 -13.62 -23.65 -28.31
C ASP A 148 -14.96 -24.40 -28.08
N ASP A 149 -16.12 -23.75 -28.31
CA ASP A 149 -17.42 -24.43 -28.40
C ASP A 149 -17.69 -24.81 -29.87
N PRO A 150 -17.57 -26.10 -30.26
CA PRO A 150 -17.83 -26.52 -31.62
C PRO A 150 -19.34 -26.60 -31.87
N ASP A 151 -19.87 -25.67 -32.66
CA ASP A 151 -21.13 -25.86 -33.42
C ASP A 151 -20.89 -26.74 -34.66
#